data_AF-A0A4V3HF09-F1
#
_entry.id   AF-A0A4V3HF09-F1
#
_cell.length_a   1.000
_cell.length_b   1.000
_cell.length_c   1.000
_cell.angle_alpha   90.00
_cell.angle_beta   90.00
_cell.angle_gamma   90.00
#
_symmetry.space_group_name_H-M   'P 1'
#
loop_
_entity.id
_entity.type
_entity.pdbx_description
1 polymer ?
#
loop_
_entity_poly.entity_id
_entity_poly.type
_entity_poly.pdbx_seq_one_letter_code
_entity_poly.pdbx_strand_id
1 'polypeptide(L)'
;MKVVRQGRWQYNIQDFGPNIVHTERTSYTVHLSLMTVITLAVSGFVAAFIDATVGGGGLISLPALLFVGLPPSLALGTNKLAGTMSAVTSFTSYLTSGKVSIRLVGPLFPLGVFASAAGAIVVHHLPSSFLRPFVLVMLILVASYTIFKKNLGLVEAMRTTTARTYLWTALLAIVLGFYDGFFGPGTGSFLMMGFVLLGFDFLAASGNARTLNFASNVGALIAFASVGSVRYEAGLILGACMMIGAFTGSRFAIRKGSRYVRPIFIGVTCIVIAQQVYTLIH
;
A
#
# COMPACT_ATOMS: atom_id res chain seq x y z
N MET A 1 50.67 5.89 38.60
CA MET A 1 50.58 7.36 38.42
C MET A 1 51.55 7.77 37.32
N LYS A 2 51.06 8.01 36.09
CA LYS A 2 51.66 8.92 35.10
C LYS A 2 50.62 9.17 34.01
N VAL A 3 50.07 10.37 34.08
CA VAL A 3 49.13 11.00 33.17
C VAL A 3 49.91 11.46 31.95
N VAL A 4 49.41 11.21 30.74
CA VAL A 4 49.85 11.91 29.53
C VAL A 4 48.65 12.70 28.99
N ARG A 5 48.70 14.01 29.20
CA ARG A 5 47.94 15.05 28.48
C ARG A 5 48.80 15.52 27.31
N GLN A 6 48.21 15.74 26.13
CA GLN A 6 48.16 17.04 25.45
C GLN A 6 47.54 16.92 24.04
N GLY A 7 46.72 17.92 23.68
CA GLY A 7 46.10 18.06 22.37
C GLY A 7 44.87 18.97 22.43
N ARG A 8 45.07 20.26 22.72
CA ARG A 8 44.04 21.32 22.70
C ARG A 8 43.51 21.52 21.28
N TRP A 9 42.19 21.43 21.09
CA TRP A 9 41.50 22.09 19.97
C TRP A 9 40.59 23.16 20.55
N GLN A 10 41.01 24.42 20.39
CA GLN A 10 40.14 25.59 20.60
C GLN A 10 39.30 25.74 19.32
N TYR A 11 37.98 25.60 19.43
CA TYR A 11 37.07 25.96 18.35
C TYR A 11 36.73 27.45 18.47
N ASN A 12 37.12 28.23 17.47
CA ASN A 12 36.76 29.63 17.34
C ASN A 12 35.33 29.73 16.77
N ILE A 13 34.37 30.22 17.57
CA ILE A 13 32.94 30.24 17.25
C ILE A 13 32.56 31.52 16.49
N GLN A 14 33.32 31.87 15.45
CA GLN A 14 33.07 33.08 14.64
C GLN A 14 33.05 32.85 13.11
N ASP A 15 33.22 31.62 12.61
CA ASP A 15 33.18 31.33 11.17
C ASP A 15 31.83 30.80 10.65
N PHE A 16 30.74 30.99 11.41
CA PHE A 16 29.38 30.67 10.94
C PHE A 16 28.87 31.73 9.94
N GLY A 17 29.29 31.60 8.68
CA GLY A 17 28.59 32.18 7.54
C GLY A 17 27.24 31.48 7.27
N PRO A 18 26.23 32.16 6.71
CA PRO A 18 24.92 31.58 6.51
C PRO A 18 24.89 30.69 5.26
N ASN A 19 24.17 29.58 5.33
CA ASN A 19 23.76 28.70 4.23
C ASN A 19 24.79 27.73 3.66
N ILE A 20 24.94 26.54 4.27
CA ILE A 20 25.00 25.28 3.49
C ILE A 20 24.36 24.16 4.32
N VAL A 21 23.08 23.86 4.07
CA VAL A 21 22.47 22.60 4.52
C VAL A 21 23.10 21.50 3.66
N HIS A 22 24.10 20.82 4.18
CA HIS A 22 24.59 19.57 3.60
C HIS A 22 23.49 18.51 3.78
N THR A 23 22.68 18.31 2.74
CA THR A 23 21.78 17.16 2.65
C THR A 23 22.65 15.91 2.48
N GLU A 24 23.04 15.28 3.59
CA GLU A 24 23.62 13.94 3.54
C GLU A 24 22.61 13.00 2.88
N ARG A 25 22.82 12.69 1.60
CA ARG A 25 22.21 11.52 0.95
C ARG A 25 22.85 10.28 1.60
N THR A 26 22.38 9.89 2.79
CA THR A 26 22.65 8.55 3.32
C THR A 26 22.19 7.55 2.27
N SER A 27 23.16 6.97 1.56
CA SER A 27 22.92 5.98 0.53
C SER A 27 22.56 4.69 1.24
N TYR A 28 21.27 4.46 1.50
CA TYR A 28 20.77 3.20 2.04
C TYR A 28 20.96 2.09 1.00
N THR A 29 22.14 1.50 0.89
CA THR A 29 22.41 0.40 -0.04
C THR A 29 21.66 -0.84 0.45
N VAL A 30 20.64 -1.26 -0.30
CA VAL A 30 20.05 -2.58 -0.10
C VAL A 30 21.10 -3.58 -0.58
N HIS A 31 21.73 -4.30 0.35
CA HIS A 31 22.55 -5.44 -0.03
C HIS A 31 21.59 -6.47 -0.65
N LEU A 32 21.69 -6.63 -1.97
CA LEU A 32 20.99 -7.64 -2.78
C LEU A 32 21.54 -9.05 -2.46
N SER A 33 21.49 -9.42 -1.19
CA SER A 33 21.74 -10.78 -0.76
C SER A 33 20.69 -11.70 -1.38
N LEU A 34 21.05 -12.95 -1.63
CA LEU A 34 20.12 -13.96 -2.13
C LEU A 34 18.87 -14.05 -1.24
N MET A 35 19.04 -13.91 0.07
CA MET A 35 17.93 -13.93 1.05
C MET A 35 16.98 -12.73 0.88
N THR A 36 17.52 -11.54 0.62
CA THR A 36 16.72 -10.33 0.32
C THR A 36 15.85 -10.55 -0.92
N VAL A 37 16.44 -11.06 -2.00
CA VAL A 37 15.74 -11.30 -3.27
C VAL A 37 14.64 -12.35 -3.09
N ILE A 38 14.93 -13.46 -2.43
CA ILE A 38 13.94 -14.52 -2.17
C ILE A 38 12.80 -13.98 -1.31
N THR A 39 13.11 -13.22 -0.26
CA THR A 39 12.10 -12.63 0.62
C THR A 39 11.16 -11.73 -0.18
N LEU A 40 11.70 -10.78 -0.94
CA LEU A 40 10.90 -9.86 -1.76
C LEU A 40 10.10 -10.60 -2.85
N ALA A 41 10.68 -11.62 -3.48
CA ALA A 41 10.02 -12.38 -4.53
C ALA A 41 8.80 -13.15 -3.99
N VAL A 42 8.99 -13.91 -2.91
CA VAL A 42 7.93 -14.71 -2.28
C VAL A 42 6.87 -13.80 -1.68
N SER A 43 7.27 -12.80 -0.88
CA SER A 43 6.34 -11.87 -0.27
C SER A 43 5.56 -11.08 -1.33
N GLY A 44 6.23 -10.64 -2.40
CA GLY A 44 5.62 -9.91 -3.50
C GLY A 44 4.56 -10.73 -4.23
N PHE A 45 4.90 -11.96 -4.60
CA PHE A 45 3.93 -12.85 -5.24
C PHE A 45 2.70 -13.08 -4.35
N VAL A 46 2.90 -13.47 -3.08
CA VAL A 46 1.82 -13.76 -2.14
C VAL A 46 0.99 -12.50 -1.86
N ALA A 47 1.65 -11.37 -1.61
CA ALA A 47 1.01 -10.07 -1.38
C ALA A 47 0.09 -9.70 -2.53
N ALA A 48 0.57 -9.78 -3.77
CA ALA A 48 -0.21 -9.39 -4.93
C ALA A 48 -1.27 -10.41 -5.34
N PHE A 49 -1.05 -11.70 -5.11
CA PHE A 49 -2.09 -12.71 -5.30
C PHE A 49 -3.29 -12.44 -4.38
N ILE A 50 -3.00 -12.19 -3.10
CA ILE A 50 -4.02 -11.81 -2.11
C ILE A 50 -4.63 -10.46 -2.48
N ASP A 51 -3.80 -9.47 -2.81
CA ASP A 51 -4.31 -8.15 -3.17
C ASP A 51 -5.25 -8.24 -4.35
N ALA A 52 -4.86 -8.88 -5.44
CA ALA A 52 -5.67 -8.96 -6.64
C ALA A 52 -6.98 -9.73 -6.44
N THR A 53 -7.07 -10.63 -5.46
CA THR A 53 -8.32 -11.32 -5.14
C THR A 53 -9.23 -10.46 -4.26
N VAL A 54 -8.73 -10.01 -3.10
CA VAL A 54 -9.55 -9.50 -1.99
C VAL A 54 -9.00 -8.21 -1.36
N GLY A 55 -7.83 -7.78 -1.82
CA GLY A 55 -7.12 -6.60 -1.32
C GLY A 55 -6.20 -6.91 -0.15
N GLY A 56 -5.40 -5.90 0.21
CA GLY A 56 -4.58 -5.93 1.43
C GLY A 56 -3.14 -6.40 1.22
N GLY A 57 -2.65 -6.50 -0.02
CA GLY A 57 -1.27 -6.93 -0.27
C GLY A 57 -0.22 -6.04 0.41
N GLY A 58 -0.52 -4.75 0.57
CA GLY A 58 0.31 -3.81 1.32
C GLY A 58 0.61 -4.23 2.76
N LEU A 59 -0.26 -5.03 3.39
CA LEU A 59 -0.04 -5.57 4.74
C LEU A 59 1.05 -6.65 4.77
N ILE A 60 1.40 -7.21 3.62
CA ILE A 60 2.44 -8.24 3.48
C ILE A 60 3.71 -7.62 2.87
N SER A 61 3.55 -6.83 1.80
CA SER A 61 4.69 -6.24 1.09
C SER A 61 5.39 -5.14 1.89
N LEU A 62 4.67 -4.35 2.69
CA LEU A 62 5.30 -3.29 3.49
C LEU A 62 6.17 -3.87 4.63
N PRO A 63 5.71 -4.84 5.46
CA PRO A 63 6.58 -5.52 6.41
C PRO A 63 7.78 -6.21 5.76
N ALA A 64 7.62 -6.81 4.59
CA ALA A 64 8.74 -7.43 3.87
C ALA A 64 9.82 -6.39 3.49
N LEU A 65 9.42 -5.19 3.06
CA LEU A 65 10.35 -4.09 2.76
C LEU A 65 11.05 -3.56 4.02
N LEU A 66 10.32 -3.44 5.14
CA LEU A 66 10.90 -3.07 6.43
C LEU A 66 11.88 -4.15 6.93
N PHE A 67 11.54 -5.43 6.75
CA PHE A 67 12.34 -6.58 7.16
C PHE A 67 13.70 -6.62 6.43
N VAL A 68 13.73 -6.28 5.15
CA VAL A 68 15.00 -6.18 4.40
C VAL A 68 15.77 -4.88 4.67
N GLY A 69 15.35 -4.10 5.68
CA GLY A 69 16.09 -2.97 6.24
C GLY A 69 15.80 -1.61 5.64
N LEU A 70 14.75 -1.46 4.80
CA LEU A 70 14.38 -0.13 4.31
C LEU A 70 13.81 0.72 5.47
N PRO A 71 14.22 1.99 5.59
CA PRO A 71 13.54 2.91 6.50
C PRO A 71 12.09 3.15 6.05
N PRO A 72 11.16 3.49 6.95
CA PRO A 72 9.73 3.53 6.61
C PRO A 72 9.35 4.43 5.45
N SER A 73 9.98 5.61 5.31
CA SER A 73 9.72 6.52 4.20
C SER A 73 10.07 5.89 2.84
N LEU A 74 11.24 5.24 2.75
CA LEU A 74 11.64 4.49 1.56
C LEU A 74 10.77 3.25 1.35
N ALA A 75 10.41 2.54 2.42
CA ALA A 75 9.55 1.36 2.33
C ALA A 75 8.16 1.72 1.78
N LEU A 76 7.57 2.84 2.23
CA LEU A 76 6.28 3.33 1.72
C LEU A 76 6.36 3.65 0.23
N GLY A 77 7.34 4.46 -0.21
CA GLY A 77 7.46 4.81 -1.63
C GLY A 77 7.85 3.62 -2.52
N THR A 78 8.74 2.74 -2.07
CA THR A 78 9.07 1.48 -2.76
C THR A 78 7.85 0.56 -2.87
N ASN A 79 7.02 0.50 -1.82
CA ASN A 79 5.77 -0.25 -1.85
C ASN A 79 4.78 0.34 -2.88
N LYS A 80 4.76 1.66 -3.08
CA LYS A 80 3.93 2.29 -4.13
C LYS A 80 4.43 2.00 -5.54
N LEU A 81 5.73 1.86 -5.75
CA LEU A 81 6.27 1.42 -7.03
C LEU A 81 5.77 0.00 -7.36
N ALA A 82 6.02 -0.95 -6.47
CA ALA A 82 5.62 -2.35 -6.65
C ALA A 82 4.08 -2.50 -6.68
N GLY A 83 3.38 -1.75 -5.83
CA GLY A 83 1.92 -1.66 -5.79
C GLY A 83 1.31 -1.13 -7.08
N THR A 84 1.93 -0.13 -7.72
CA THR A 84 1.48 0.37 -9.03
C THR A 84 1.58 -0.71 -10.12
N MET A 85 2.69 -1.45 -10.15
CA MET A 85 2.89 -2.57 -11.09
C MET A 85 1.86 -3.70 -10.89
N SER A 86 1.56 -4.02 -9.64
CA SER A 86 0.49 -4.96 -9.26
C SER A 86 -0.90 -4.45 -9.66
N ALA A 87 -1.18 -3.17 -9.37
CA ALA A 87 -2.47 -2.56 -9.54
C ALA A 87 -2.83 -2.41 -11.02
N VAL A 88 -1.89 -2.02 -11.89
CA VAL A 88 -2.13 -1.99 -13.34
C VAL A 88 -2.45 -3.38 -13.89
N THR A 89 -1.77 -4.41 -13.39
CA THR A 89 -1.99 -5.81 -13.82
C THR A 89 -3.38 -6.32 -13.39
N SER A 90 -3.76 -6.05 -12.14
CA SER A 90 -5.07 -6.43 -11.61
C SER A 90 -6.19 -5.65 -12.28
N PHE A 91 -6.03 -4.32 -12.40
CA PHE A 91 -6.97 -3.44 -13.09
C PHE A 91 -7.22 -3.92 -14.52
N THR A 92 -6.17 -4.21 -15.28
CA THR A 92 -6.29 -4.71 -16.67
C THR A 92 -7.05 -6.03 -16.73
N SER A 93 -6.78 -6.95 -15.79
CA SER A 93 -7.46 -8.26 -15.73
C SER A 93 -8.95 -8.11 -15.42
N TYR A 94 -9.32 -7.25 -14.47
CA TYR A 94 -10.72 -6.98 -14.16
C TYR A 94 -11.44 -6.18 -15.26
N LEU A 95 -10.77 -5.21 -15.87
CA LEU A 95 -11.30 -4.40 -16.96
C LEU A 95 -11.64 -5.27 -18.17
N THR A 96 -10.71 -6.13 -18.60
CA THR A 96 -10.90 -7.03 -19.74
C THR A 96 -11.95 -8.11 -19.47
N SER A 97 -12.23 -8.44 -18.21
CA SER A 97 -13.29 -9.38 -17.83
C SER A 97 -14.70 -8.77 -17.75
N GLY A 98 -14.84 -7.45 -17.98
CA GLY A 98 -16.14 -6.75 -17.89
C GLY A 98 -16.67 -6.59 -16.46
N LYS A 99 -15.81 -6.77 -15.45
CA LYS A 99 -16.16 -6.66 -14.02
C LYS A 99 -15.87 -5.28 -13.42
N VAL A 100 -15.65 -4.29 -14.29
CA VAL A 100 -15.40 -2.89 -13.92
C VAL A 100 -16.50 -2.00 -14.51
N SER A 101 -17.16 -1.23 -13.65
CA SER A 101 -18.15 -0.25 -14.04
C SER A 101 -17.46 1.05 -14.48
N ILE A 102 -16.87 1.09 -15.67
CA ILE A 102 -16.03 2.22 -16.14
C ILE A 102 -16.74 3.59 -16.06
N ARG A 103 -18.06 3.62 -16.30
CA ARG A 103 -18.88 4.84 -16.18
C ARG A 103 -18.96 5.38 -14.75
N LEU A 104 -18.78 4.51 -13.75
CA LEU A 104 -18.81 4.87 -12.33
C LEU A 104 -17.41 5.26 -11.83
N VAL A 105 -16.39 4.44 -12.10
CA VAL A 105 -15.05 4.62 -11.52
C VAL A 105 -14.10 5.43 -12.41
N GLY A 106 -14.33 5.52 -13.71
CA GLY A 106 -13.50 6.30 -14.64
C GLY A 106 -13.40 7.78 -14.26
N PRO A 107 -14.53 8.49 -14.04
CA PRO A 107 -14.51 9.89 -13.61
C PRO A 107 -13.85 10.12 -12.24
N LEU A 108 -13.76 9.07 -11.41
CA LEU A 108 -13.16 9.14 -10.07
C LEU A 108 -11.65 8.91 -10.08
N PHE A 109 -11.10 8.43 -11.20
CA PHE A 109 -9.67 8.15 -11.33
C PHE A 109 -8.79 9.37 -11.02
N PRO A 110 -9.00 10.56 -11.61
CA PRO A 110 -8.17 11.72 -11.32
C PRO A 110 -8.25 12.12 -9.84
N LEU A 111 -9.44 12.02 -9.27
CA LEU A 111 -9.70 12.37 -7.88
C LEU A 111 -8.97 11.41 -6.91
N GLY A 112 -8.89 10.12 -7.21
CA GLY A 112 -8.06 9.16 -6.46
C GLY A 112 -6.56 9.46 -6.58
N VAL A 113 -6.09 9.86 -7.77
CA VAL A 113 -4.69 10.28 -7.99
C VAL A 113 -4.35 11.49 -7.13
N PHE A 114 -5.15 12.56 -7.19
CA PHE A 114 -4.89 13.79 -6.43
C PHE A 114 -5.01 13.59 -4.92
N ALA A 115 -6.03 12.86 -4.46
CA ALA A 115 -6.19 12.57 -3.05
C ALA A 115 -4.99 11.79 -2.49
N SER A 116 -4.53 10.79 -3.23
CA SER A 116 -3.37 9.98 -2.84
C SER A 116 -2.06 10.75 -2.89
N ALA A 117 -1.84 11.58 -3.92
CA ALA A 117 -0.69 12.47 -3.96
C ALA A 117 -0.67 13.41 -2.74
N ALA A 118 -1.82 13.97 -2.35
CA ALA A 118 -1.93 14.79 -1.14
C ALA A 118 -1.58 14.01 0.13
N GLY A 119 -2.08 12.78 0.28
CA GLY A 119 -1.74 11.91 1.41
C GLY A 119 -0.24 11.60 1.49
N ALA A 120 0.38 11.30 0.35
CA ALA A 120 1.81 11.01 0.25
C ALA A 120 2.69 12.23 0.58
N ILE A 121 2.26 13.44 0.19
CA ILE A 121 2.95 14.69 0.57
C ILE A 121 2.86 14.89 2.08
N VAL A 122 1.68 14.70 2.68
CA VAL A 122 1.49 14.85 4.14
C VAL A 122 2.39 13.88 4.91
N VAL A 123 2.49 12.61 4.49
CA VAL A 123 3.33 11.63 5.20
C VAL A 123 4.82 11.91 5.03
N HIS A 124 5.24 12.51 3.90
CA HIS A 124 6.62 12.89 3.67
C HIS A 124 7.10 14.00 4.61
N HIS A 125 6.23 14.93 5.00
CA HIS A 125 6.56 15.99 5.94
C HIS A 125 6.59 15.54 7.41
N LEU A 126 6.27 14.28 7.71
CA LEU A 126 6.36 13.74 9.06
C LEU A 126 7.79 13.26 9.38
N PRO A 127 8.30 13.52 10.60
CA PRO A 127 9.62 13.05 10.99
C PRO A 127 9.69 11.52 11.05
N SER A 128 10.83 10.96 10.66
CA SER A 128 11.03 9.49 10.60
C SER A 128 10.88 8.79 11.95
N SER A 129 11.14 9.51 13.05
CA SER A 129 10.91 9.05 14.43
C SER A 129 9.43 8.81 14.75
N PHE A 130 8.51 9.55 14.09
CA PHE A 130 7.07 9.34 14.19
C PHE A 130 6.59 8.27 13.22
N LEU A 131 7.13 8.25 11.98
CA LEU A 131 6.74 7.29 10.94
C LEU A 131 6.94 5.83 11.36
N ARG A 132 8.06 5.48 12.02
CA ARG A 132 8.34 4.10 12.47
C ARG A 132 7.21 3.52 13.35
N PRO A 133 6.87 4.13 14.51
CA PRO A 133 5.78 3.63 15.35
C PRO A 133 4.41 3.84 14.70
N PHE A 134 4.20 4.92 13.96
CA PHE A 134 2.94 5.17 13.27
C PHE A 134 2.60 4.06 12.26
N VAL A 135 3.57 3.65 11.44
CA VAL A 135 3.39 2.58 10.45
C VAL A 135 3.03 1.27 11.14
N LEU A 136 3.71 0.92 12.23
CA LEU A 136 3.40 -0.28 13.01
C LEU A 136 1.98 -0.22 13.60
N VAL A 137 1.59 0.91 14.22
CA VAL A 137 0.25 1.10 14.78
C VAL A 137 -0.83 1.03 13.71
N MET A 138 -0.59 1.61 12.53
CA MET A 138 -1.56 1.52 11.44
C MET A 138 -1.64 0.12 10.84
N LEU A 139 -0.53 -0.61 10.72
CA LEU A 139 -0.57 -2.04 10.35
C LEU A 139 -1.48 -2.82 11.31
N ILE A 140 -1.36 -2.55 12.62
CA ILE A 140 -2.18 -3.17 13.66
C ILE A 140 -3.64 -2.74 13.55
N LEU A 141 -3.93 -1.44 13.40
CA LEU A 141 -5.30 -0.91 13.32
C LEU A 141 -6.04 -1.41 12.09
N VAL A 142 -5.39 -1.40 10.93
CA VAL A 142 -5.95 -1.85 9.65
C VAL A 142 -6.18 -3.35 9.67
N ALA A 143 -5.19 -4.10 10.18
CA ALA A 143 -5.37 -5.51 10.48
C ALA A 143 -6.63 -5.68 11.34
N SER A 144 -6.72 -4.98 12.48
CA SER A 144 -7.83 -5.10 13.44
C SER A 144 -9.21 -4.73 12.88
N TYR A 145 -9.36 -3.61 12.19
CA TYR A 145 -10.65 -3.18 11.62
C TYR A 145 -11.17 -4.17 10.59
N THR A 146 -10.27 -4.79 9.81
CA THR A 146 -10.62 -5.83 8.84
C THR A 146 -11.24 -7.07 9.54
N ILE A 147 -10.84 -7.35 10.78
CA ILE A 147 -11.34 -8.47 11.62
C ILE A 147 -12.78 -8.25 12.08
N PHE A 148 -13.09 -7.05 12.56
CA PHE A 148 -14.29 -6.83 13.37
C PHE A 148 -15.59 -6.67 12.55
N LYS A 149 -15.52 -6.51 11.22
CA LYS A 149 -16.72 -6.29 10.38
C LYS A 149 -17.15 -7.53 9.59
N LYS A 150 -17.84 -8.44 10.29
CA LYS A 150 -18.13 -9.85 9.91
C LYS A 150 -19.26 -10.08 8.87
N ASN A 151 -20.14 -9.10 8.60
CA ASN A 151 -21.42 -9.33 7.90
C ASN A 151 -21.62 -8.48 6.64
N LEU A 152 -20.78 -8.61 5.61
CA LEU A 152 -20.86 -7.76 4.41
C LEU A 152 -20.91 -8.59 3.12
N GLY A 153 -21.81 -8.21 2.21
CA GLY A 153 -21.88 -8.72 0.82
C GLY A 153 -22.64 -10.03 0.60
N LEU A 154 -23.61 -10.35 1.46
CA LEU A 154 -24.50 -11.52 1.31
C LEU A 154 -25.71 -11.27 0.40
N VAL A 155 -25.94 -10.02 -0.03
CA VAL A 155 -27.11 -9.63 -0.81
C VAL A 155 -26.68 -9.22 -2.21
N GLU A 156 -27.13 -9.97 -3.22
CA GLU A 156 -27.05 -9.58 -4.62
C GLU A 156 -28.03 -8.42 -4.85
N ALA A 157 -27.56 -7.18 -4.71
CA ALA A 157 -28.33 -6.03 -5.14
C ALA A 157 -27.77 -5.54 -6.48
N MET A 158 -28.42 -5.91 -7.59
CA MET A 158 -28.24 -5.17 -8.84
C MET A 158 -28.65 -3.72 -8.59
N ARG A 159 -27.71 -2.83 -8.30
CA ARG A 159 -28.00 -1.41 -8.19
C ARG A 159 -27.88 -0.72 -9.54
N THR A 160 -28.93 0.01 -9.88
CA THR A 160 -28.88 1.09 -10.84
C THR A 160 -27.98 2.21 -10.29
N THR A 161 -27.10 2.75 -11.12
CA THR A 161 -26.22 3.88 -10.78
C THR A 161 -27.04 5.15 -10.51
N THR A 162 -27.39 5.38 -9.24
CA THR A 162 -28.06 6.62 -8.78
C THR A 162 -27.04 7.72 -8.45
N ALA A 163 -27.46 8.99 -8.44
CA ALA A 163 -26.65 10.12 -7.99
C ALA A 163 -26.03 9.90 -6.58
N ARG A 164 -26.78 9.25 -5.67
CA ARG A 164 -26.29 8.85 -4.35
C ARG A 164 -25.09 7.90 -4.44
N THR A 165 -25.10 6.94 -5.36
CA THR A 165 -23.99 6.00 -5.55
C THR A 165 -22.73 6.73 -6.00
N TYR A 166 -22.84 7.67 -6.95
CA TYR A 166 -21.72 8.50 -7.40
C TYR A 166 -21.12 9.34 -6.28
N LEU A 167 -21.97 9.96 -5.43
CA LEU A 167 -21.49 10.75 -4.30
C LEU A 167 -20.67 9.88 -3.32
N TRP A 168 -21.19 8.72 -2.93
CA TRP A 168 -20.49 7.85 -1.98
C TRP A 168 -19.23 7.22 -2.57
N THR A 169 -19.21 6.86 -3.86
CA THR A 169 -17.98 6.36 -4.50
C THR A 169 -16.93 7.46 -4.65
N ALA A 170 -17.34 8.70 -4.89
CA ALA A 170 -16.43 9.84 -4.88
C ALA A 170 -15.82 10.05 -3.48
N LEU A 171 -16.63 10.03 -2.42
CA LEU A 171 -16.13 10.11 -1.05
C LEU A 171 -15.16 8.98 -0.71
N LEU A 172 -15.47 7.74 -1.13
CA LEU A 172 -14.55 6.61 -0.98
C LEU A 172 -13.23 6.87 -1.71
N ALA A 173 -13.28 7.36 -2.95
CA ALA A 173 -12.09 7.66 -3.73
C ALA A 173 -11.23 8.78 -3.11
N ILE A 174 -11.83 9.82 -2.51
CA ILE A 174 -11.10 10.88 -1.80
C ILE A 174 -10.48 10.32 -0.51
N VAL A 175 -11.32 9.78 0.39
CA VAL A 175 -10.89 9.40 1.74
C VAL A 175 -9.90 8.24 1.69
N LEU A 176 -10.24 7.19 0.94
CA LEU A 176 -9.37 6.03 0.82
C LEU A 176 -8.20 6.30 -0.12
N GLY A 177 -8.32 7.21 -1.09
CA GLY A 177 -7.19 7.67 -1.89
C GLY A 177 -6.16 8.40 -1.03
N PHE A 178 -6.59 9.37 -0.21
CA PHE A 178 -5.73 10.06 0.74
C PHE A 178 -5.07 9.10 1.72
N TYR A 179 -5.87 8.21 2.33
CA TYR A 179 -5.36 7.15 3.20
C TYR A 179 -4.33 6.26 2.49
N ASP A 180 -4.57 5.92 1.22
CA ASP A 180 -3.66 5.08 0.46
C ASP A 180 -2.31 5.75 0.27
N GLY A 181 -2.31 7.02 -0.11
CA GLY A 181 -1.09 7.80 -0.27
C GLY A 181 -0.34 8.06 1.03
N PHE A 182 -1.09 8.32 2.11
CA PHE A 182 -0.53 8.55 3.43
C PHE A 182 0.10 7.30 4.03
N PHE A 183 -0.59 6.15 3.91
CA PHE A 183 -0.17 4.91 4.54
C PHE A 183 -0.19 3.73 3.57
N GLY A 184 -1.36 3.34 3.05
CA GLY A 184 -1.44 2.36 1.95
C GLY A 184 -1.88 0.92 2.26
N PRO A 185 -1.38 0.24 3.31
CA PRO A 185 -1.82 -1.12 3.61
C PRO A 185 -3.35 -1.24 3.77
N GLY A 186 -3.95 -2.31 3.27
CA GLY A 186 -5.40 -2.55 3.41
C GLY A 186 -6.32 -1.75 2.47
N THR A 187 -5.82 -0.76 1.72
CA THR A 187 -6.65 0.09 0.83
C THR A 187 -7.54 -0.71 -0.12
N GLY A 188 -6.99 -1.72 -0.81
CA GLY A 188 -7.76 -2.54 -1.75
C GLY A 188 -8.96 -3.24 -1.09
N SER A 189 -8.80 -3.69 0.16
CA SER A 189 -9.87 -4.32 0.94
C SER A 189 -10.90 -3.29 1.42
N PHE A 190 -10.47 -2.11 1.82
CA PHE A 190 -11.38 -1.03 2.23
C PHE A 190 -12.20 -0.49 1.06
N LEU A 191 -11.57 -0.31 -0.10
CA LEU A 191 -12.26 0.06 -1.32
C LEU A 191 -13.28 -1.00 -1.72
N MET A 192 -12.87 -2.28 -1.74
CA MET A 192 -13.78 -3.39 -2.03
C MET A 192 -14.96 -3.39 -1.05
N MET A 193 -14.69 -3.24 0.25
CA MET A 193 -15.74 -3.20 1.27
C MET A 193 -16.67 -2.00 1.10
N GLY A 194 -16.13 -0.83 0.71
CA GLY A 194 -16.91 0.35 0.38
C GLY A 194 -17.90 0.07 -0.76
N PHE A 195 -17.46 -0.58 -1.84
CA PHE A 195 -18.35 -1.01 -2.92
C PHE A 195 -19.37 -2.06 -2.46
N VAL A 196 -18.97 -3.04 -1.64
CA VAL A 196 -19.91 -4.02 -1.09
C VAL A 196 -21.00 -3.36 -0.24
N LEU A 197 -20.63 -2.37 0.59
CA LEU A 197 -21.58 -1.56 1.38
C LEU A 197 -22.53 -0.73 0.51
N LEU A 198 -22.09 -0.38 -0.70
CA LEU A 198 -22.91 0.29 -1.69
C LEU A 198 -23.81 -0.67 -2.47
N GLY A 199 -23.74 -1.98 -2.20
CA GLY A 199 -24.62 -3.01 -2.76
C GLY A 199 -24.01 -3.81 -3.91
N PHE A 200 -22.74 -3.58 -4.27
CA PHE A 200 -22.09 -4.38 -5.30
C PHE A 200 -21.79 -5.80 -4.80
N ASP A 201 -21.90 -6.79 -5.68
CA ASP A 201 -21.38 -8.13 -5.39
C ASP A 201 -19.85 -8.08 -5.21
N PHE A 202 -19.29 -9.08 -4.52
CA PHE A 202 -17.85 -9.12 -4.22
C PHE A 202 -16.94 -9.02 -5.45
N LEU A 203 -17.35 -9.61 -6.58
CA LEU A 203 -16.52 -9.62 -7.78
C LEU A 203 -16.53 -8.24 -8.47
N ALA A 204 -17.70 -7.64 -8.62
CA ALA A 204 -17.83 -6.27 -9.14
C ALA A 204 -17.21 -5.23 -8.20
N ALA A 205 -17.35 -5.41 -6.89
CA ALA A 205 -16.71 -4.59 -5.88
C ALA A 205 -15.18 -4.68 -5.95
N SER A 206 -14.63 -5.90 -6.12
CA SER A 206 -13.19 -6.09 -6.28
C SER A 206 -12.69 -5.39 -7.56
N GLY A 207 -13.39 -5.56 -8.69
CA GLY A 207 -13.02 -4.90 -9.95
C GLY A 207 -13.00 -3.37 -9.85
N ASN A 208 -14.08 -2.78 -9.32
CA ASN A 208 -14.16 -1.32 -9.13
C ASN A 208 -13.12 -0.81 -8.12
N ALA A 209 -12.85 -1.59 -7.06
CA ALA A 209 -11.80 -1.27 -6.10
C ALA A 209 -10.41 -1.27 -6.73
N ARG A 210 -10.08 -2.20 -7.65
CA ARG A 210 -8.77 -2.21 -8.34
C ARG A 210 -8.54 -0.96 -9.17
N THR A 211 -9.58 -0.41 -9.79
CA THR A 211 -9.46 0.84 -10.56
C THR A 211 -9.05 2.01 -9.67
N LEU A 212 -9.73 2.19 -8.52
CA LEU A 212 -9.40 3.27 -7.59
C LEU A 212 -8.08 3.03 -6.84
N ASN A 213 -7.74 1.76 -6.60
CA ASN A 213 -6.45 1.37 -6.02
C ASN A 213 -5.31 1.66 -7.02
N PHE A 214 -5.52 1.43 -8.31
CA PHE A 214 -4.55 1.81 -9.34
C PHE A 214 -4.36 3.34 -9.40
N ALA A 215 -5.45 4.11 -9.41
CA ALA A 215 -5.41 5.57 -9.38
C ALA A 215 -4.61 6.10 -8.19
N SER A 216 -4.91 5.60 -6.99
CA SER A 216 -4.22 6.03 -5.76
C SER A 216 -2.76 5.60 -5.72
N ASN A 217 -2.40 4.40 -6.18
CA ASN A 217 -1.00 3.99 -6.28
C ASN A 217 -0.20 4.89 -7.23
N VAL A 218 -0.77 5.27 -8.38
CA VAL A 218 -0.15 6.21 -9.32
C VAL A 218 0.11 7.57 -8.65
N GLY A 219 -0.90 8.13 -7.97
CA GLY A 219 -0.76 9.41 -7.27
C GLY A 219 0.32 9.39 -6.17
N ALA A 220 0.31 8.35 -5.34
CA ALA A 220 1.31 8.18 -4.29
C ALA A 220 2.72 7.97 -4.86
N LEU A 221 2.84 7.14 -5.91
CA LEU A 221 4.12 6.87 -6.55
C LEU A 221 4.73 8.15 -7.13
N ILE A 222 3.94 8.98 -7.82
CA ILE A 222 4.40 10.27 -8.35
C ILE A 222 4.93 11.15 -7.21
N ALA A 223 4.19 11.26 -6.11
CA ALA A 223 4.59 12.07 -4.95
C ALA A 223 5.84 11.52 -4.24
N PHE A 224 5.94 10.21 -4.01
CA PHE A 224 7.13 9.62 -3.38
C PHE A 224 8.36 9.66 -4.31
N ALA A 225 8.17 9.51 -5.61
CA ALA A 225 9.24 9.60 -6.59
C ALA A 225 9.80 11.03 -6.70
N SER A 226 8.93 12.05 -6.65
CA SER A 226 9.38 13.46 -6.74
C SER A 226 10.27 13.88 -5.57
N VAL A 227 10.09 13.27 -4.40
CA VAL A 227 10.92 13.50 -3.20
C VAL A 227 12.04 12.47 -3.02
N GLY A 228 12.29 11.62 -4.03
CA GLY A 228 13.37 10.63 -4.02
C GLY A 228 13.19 9.51 -2.99
N SER A 229 11.98 9.29 -2.48
CA SER A 229 11.67 8.28 -1.46
C SER A 229 11.31 6.91 -2.06
N VAL A 230 11.97 6.52 -3.16
CA VAL A 230 11.72 5.24 -3.85
C VAL A 230 13.04 4.52 -4.09
N ARG A 231 13.18 3.31 -3.53
CA ARG A 231 14.25 2.36 -3.89
C ARG A 231 13.82 1.52 -5.07
N TYR A 232 14.31 1.88 -6.25
CA TYR A 232 13.97 1.20 -7.51
C TYR A 232 14.43 -0.25 -7.56
N GLU A 233 15.62 -0.59 -7.02
CA GLU A 233 16.16 -1.96 -7.03
C GLU A 233 15.20 -2.95 -6.35
N ALA A 234 14.87 -2.68 -5.08
CA ALA A 234 13.94 -3.50 -4.31
C ALA A 234 12.51 -3.44 -4.89
N GLY A 235 12.07 -2.26 -5.34
CA GLY A 235 10.72 -2.06 -5.86
C GLY A 235 10.47 -2.74 -7.20
N LEU A 236 11.47 -2.84 -8.08
CA LEU A 236 11.34 -3.54 -9.37
C LEU A 236 11.34 -5.06 -9.17
N ILE A 237 12.17 -5.60 -8.28
CA ILE A 237 12.17 -7.03 -7.94
C ILE A 237 10.83 -7.42 -7.32
N LEU A 238 10.42 -6.68 -6.28
CA LEU A 238 9.13 -6.89 -5.63
C LEU A 238 7.99 -6.73 -6.63
N GLY A 239 8.02 -5.66 -7.43
CA GLY A 239 7.01 -5.32 -8.42
C GLY A 239 6.85 -6.38 -9.51
N ALA A 240 7.94 -6.93 -10.04
CA ALA A 240 7.89 -7.99 -11.04
C ALA A 240 7.20 -9.25 -10.51
N CYS A 241 7.54 -9.68 -9.30
CA CYS A 241 6.87 -10.81 -8.64
C CYS A 241 5.42 -10.49 -8.30
N MET A 242 5.14 -9.25 -7.90
CA MET A 242 3.78 -8.77 -7.67
C MET A 242 2.94 -8.77 -8.95
N MET A 243 3.48 -8.47 -10.13
CA MET A 243 2.72 -8.58 -11.39
C MET A 243 2.27 -10.03 -11.65
N ILE A 244 3.15 -11.01 -11.41
CA ILE A 244 2.82 -12.43 -11.58
C ILE A 244 1.73 -12.86 -10.57
N GLY A 245 1.89 -12.45 -9.30
CA GLY A 245 0.88 -12.69 -8.26
C GLY A 245 -0.46 -12.03 -8.59
N ALA A 246 -0.44 -10.78 -9.06
CA ALA A 246 -1.62 -10.02 -9.43
C ALA A 246 -2.38 -10.67 -10.60
N PHE A 247 -1.65 -11.10 -11.64
CA PHE A 247 -2.24 -11.75 -12.80
C PHE A 247 -2.89 -13.09 -12.43
N THR A 248 -2.22 -13.90 -11.63
CA THR A 248 -2.75 -15.19 -11.18
C THR A 248 -3.93 -15.02 -10.21
N GLY A 249 -3.82 -14.12 -9.24
CA GLY A 249 -4.87 -13.83 -8.27
C GLY A 249 -6.13 -13.23 -8.88
N SER A 250 -6.00 -12.24 -9.76
CA SER A 250 -7.17 -11.64 -10.46
C SER A 250 -7.88 -12.65 -11.34
N ARG A 251 -7.15 -13.46 -12.14
CA ARG A 251 -7.75 -14.53 -12.94
C ARG A 251 -8.45 -15.58 -12.08
N PHE A 252 -7.86 -15.94 -10.94
CA PHE A 252 -8.49 -16.85 -9.99
C PHE A 252 -9.82 -16.29 -9.49
N ALA A 253 -9.85 -15.05 -9.02
CA ALA A 253 -11.05 -14.38 -8.52
C ALA A 253 -12.14 -14.26 -9.60
N ILE A 254 -11.77 -13.86 -10.82
CA ILE A 254 -12.69 -13.73 -11.96
C ILE A 254 -13.30 -15.07 -12.35
N ARG A 255 -12.51 -16.15 -12.41
CA ARG A 255 -12.98 -17.49 -12.80
C ARG A 255 -13.86 -18.16 -11.75
N LYS A 256 -13.54 -17.96 -10.47
CA LYS A 256 -14.22 -18.65 -9.35
C LYS A 256 -15.38 -17.85 -8.77
N GLY A 257 -15.41 -16.54 -8.98
CA GLY A 257 -16.49 -15.65 -8.59
C GLY A 257 -16.61 -15.40 -7.08
N SER A 258 -17.68 -14.70 -6.70
CA SER A 258 -17.93 -14.19 -5.34
C SER A 258 -17.90 -15.27 -4.23
N ARG A 259 -18.27 -16.51 -4.56
CA ARG A 259 -18.27 -17.65 -3.62
C ARG A 259 -16.86 -18.00 -3.10
N TYR A 260 -15.81 -17.72 -3.85
CA TYR A 260 -14.42 -18.05 -3.48
C TYR A 260 -13.62 -16.83 -3.03
N VAL A 261 -13.92 -15.64 -3.57
CA VAL A 261 -13.32 -14.38 -3.13
C VAL A 261 -13.60 -14.15 -1.64
N ARG A 262 -14.82 -14.44 -1.19
CA ARG A 262 -15.22 -14.26 0.20
C ARG A 262 -14.42 -15.09 1.22
N PRO A 263 -14.29 -16.43 1.12
CA PRO A 263 -13.49 -17.20 2.08
C PRO A 263 -12.00 -16.87 2.03
N ILE A 264 -11.44 -16.49 0.87
CA ILE A 264 -10.05 -16.00 0.79
C ILE A 264 -9.90 -14.71 1.59
N PHE A 265 -10.83 -13.76 1.44
CA PHE A 265 -10.81 -12.51 2.19
C PHE A 265 -10.82 -12.78 3.69
N ILE A 266 -11.69 -13.69 4.15
CA ILE A 266 -11.78 -14.09 5.55
C ILE A 266 -10.49 -14.79 6.01
N GLY A 267 -9.95 -15.73 5.23
CA GLY A 267 -8.74 -16.47 5.57
C GLY A 267 -7.50 -15.58 5.68
N VAL A 268 -7.30 -14.68 4.72
CA VAL A 268 -6.24 -13.67 4.75
C VAL A 268 -6.41 -12.77 5.97
N THR A 269 -7.64 -12.30 6.20
CA THR A 269 -7.94 -11.51 7.38
C THR A 269 -7.50 -12.27 8.63
N CYS A 270 -7.93 -13.53 8.81
CA CYS A 270 -7.58 -14.43 9.92
C CYS A 270 -6.07 -14.63 10.13
N ILE A 271 -5.31 -14.86 9.06
CA ILE A 271 -3.85 -15.05 9.15
C ILE A 271 -3.17 -13.77 9.64
N VAL A 272 -3.58 -12.62 9.10
CA VAL A 272 -3.08 -11.32 9.55
C VAL A 272 -3.40 -11.13 11.04
N ILE A 273 -4.59 -11.52 11.52
CA ILE A 273 -4.93 -11.50 12.96
C ILE A 273 -3.94 -12.32 13.78
N ALA A 274 -3.73 -13.58 13.38
CA ALA A 274 -2.91 -14.50 14.14
C ALA A 274 -1.48 -13.97 14.29
N GLN A 275 -0.94 -13.38 13.21
CA GLN A 275 0.37 -12.75 13.24
C GLN A 275 0.41 -11.51 14.14
N GLN A 276 -0.63 -10.66 14.12
CA GLN A 276 -0.69 -9.49 15.01
C GLN A 276 -0.79 -9.90 16.48
N VAL A 277 -1.60 -10.91 16.79
CA VAL A 277 -1.72 -11.46 18.16
C VAL A 277 -0.38 -12.03 18.61
N TYR A 278 0.32 -12.78 17.76
CA TYR A 278 1.63 -13.32 18.06
C TYR A 278 2.66 -12.22 18.39
N THR A 279 2.66 -11.15 17.59
CA THR A 279 3.56 -9.98 17.74
C THR A 279 3.22 -9.11 18.96
N LEU A 280 1.99 -9.18 19.46
CA LEU A 280 1.58 -8.48 20.69
C LEU A 280 2.04 -9.24 21.95
N ILE A 281 2.16 -10.56 21.86
CA ILE A 281 2.45 -11.45 22.99
C ILE A 281 3.96 -11.70 23.13
N HIS A 282 4.72 -11.67 22.03
CA HIS A 282 6.17 -11.94 21.99
C HIS A 282 6.92 -10.77 21.36
#